data_AF-K1TLY7-F1
#
_entry.id   AF-K1TLY7-F1
#
_cell.length_a   1.000
_cell.length_b   1.000
_cell.length_c   1.000
_cell.angle_alpha   90.00
_cell.angle_beta   90.00
_cell.angle_gamma   90.00
#
_symmetry.space_group_name_H-M   'P 1'
#
loop_
_entity.id
_entity.type
_entity.pdbx_description
1 polymer ?
#
loop_
_entity_poly.entity_id
_entity_poly.type
_entity_poly.pdbx_seq_one_letter_code
_entity_poly.pdbx_strand_id
1 'polypeptide(L)'
;TANVKKYIDFAAEHGFDQVLVEGWNTGWEDWFGNSKDYVFDFVTPYPDFDIKYLNEYAHSKGVRLMMHHETSASVRNYERHMEAAYRLMNKYGYNSVKSGYVGNMIPRGEHHYGQWMNNHYLYAVTEAAKHKIMVNAHEAVRPTGLCRTYPNLIGNESARGTEYEAFAGNKPFHTTVLPFTRLQGGPMDYTPGIFEWT
;
A
#
# COMPACT_ATOMS: atom_id res chain seq x y z
N THR A 1 -3.03 17.10 -8.51
CA THR A 1 -2.18 17.03 -9.72
C THR A 1 -0.87 17.78 -9.59
N ALA A 2 -0.87 19.11 -9.41
CA ALA A 2 0.38 19.91 -9.44
C ALA A 2 1.44 19.46 -8.41
N ASN A 3 1.02 19.05 -7.21
CA ASN A 3 1.94 18.53 -6.20
C ASN A 3 2.60 17.22 -6.64
N VAL A 4 1.82 16.25 -7.11
CA VAL A 4 2.32 14.94 -7.59
C VAL A 4 3.35 15.13 -8.71
N LYS A 5 3.11 16.09 -9.62
CA LYS A 5 4.07 16.43 -10.68
C LYS A 5 5.45 16.82 -10.13
N LYS A 6 5.51 17.60 -9.04
CA LYS A 6 6.78 17.99 -8.39
C LYS A 6 7.56 16.77 -7.89
N TYR A 7 6.85 15.80 -7.30
CA TYR A 7 7.46 14.55 -6.83
C TYR A 7 7.91 13.64 -7.97
N ILE A 8 7.17 13.61 -9.09
CA ILE A 8 7.63 12.91 -10.31
C ILE A 8 8.92 13.57 -10.85
N ASP A 9 8.96 14.89 -10.92
CA ASP A 9 10.15 15.62 -11.39
C ASP A 9 11.36 15.33 -10.49
N PHE A 10 11.19 15.37 -9.16
CA PHE A 10 12.25 15.03 -8.19
C PHE A 10 12.69 13.57 -8.31
N ALA A 11 11.74 12.63 -8.42
CA ALA A 11 12.05 11.21 -8.59
C ALA A 11 12.88 10.96 -9.86
N ALA A 12 12.50 11.59 -10.97
CA ALA A 12 13.21 11.46 -12.23
C ALA A 12 14.61 12.08 -12.18
N GLU A 13 14.77 13.24 -11.51
CA GLU A 13 16.06 13.91 -11.35
C GLU A 13 17.05 13.08 -10.53
N HIS A 14 16.56 12.35 -9.52
CA HIS A 14 17.40 11.62 -8.56
C HIS A 14 17.39 10.10 -8.75
N GLY A 15 16.81 9.59 -9.85
CA GLY A 15 16.89 8.18 -10.22
C GLY A 15 16.02 7.24 -9.38
N PHE A 16 14.89 7.74 -8.84
CA PHE A 16 13.88 6.90 -8.19
C PHE A 16 12.96 6.26 -9.22
N ASP A 17 12.62 4.99 -9.02
CA ASP A 17 11.76 4.25 -9.96
C ASP A 17 10.28 4.67 -9.90
N GLN A 18 9.76 4.94 -8.69
CA GLN A 18 8.33 5.16 -8.49
C GLN A 18 8.01 6.26 -7.47
N VAL A 19 6.81 6.84 -7.61
CA VAL A 19 6.19 7.79 -6.67
C VAL A 19 4.90 7.19 -6.13
N LEU A 20 4.81 7.03 -4.80
CA LEU A 20 3.57 6.67 -4.11
C LEU A 20 2.70 7.93 -3.92
N VAL A 21 1.38 7.79 -4.14
CA VAL A 21 0.40 8.84 -3.82
C VAL A 21 -0.76 8.25 -3.04
N GLU A 22 -0.89 8.63 -1.78
CA GLU A 22 -2.06 8.34 -0.95
C GLU A 22 -3.08 9.49 -1.04
N GLY A 23 -4.35 9.23 -0.71
CA GLY A 23 -5.40 10.26 -0.83
C GLY A 23 -5.86 10.56 -2.26
N TRP A 24 -5.54 9.70 -3.24
CA TRP A 24 -5.85 9.97 -4.66
C TRP A 24 -7.33 9.70 -5.03
N ASN A 25 -7.96 8.71 -4.40
CA ASN A 25 -9.30 8.22 -4.70
C ASN A 25 -10.36 8.79 -3.75
N THR A 26 -11.63 8.88 -4.15
CA THR A 26 -12.69 9.38 -3.25
C THR A 26 -12.94 8.46 -2.05
N GLY A 27 -13.30 9.05 -0.89
CA GLY A 27 -13.76 8.32 0.31
C GLY A 27 -12.91 8.57 1.57
N TRP A 28 -11.82 9.33 1.45
CA TRP A 28 -10.90 9.59 2.55
C TRP A 28 -11.49 10.44 3.67
N GLU A 29 -12.66 11.05 3.49
CA GLU A 29 -13.33 11.79 4.56
C GLU A 29 -13.77 10.87 5.72
N ASP A 30 -14.05 9.60 5.44
CA ASP A 30 -14.59 8.63 6.41
C ASP A 30 -13.66 7.43 6.68
N TRP A 31 -12.38 7.52 6.26
CA TRP A 31 -11.48 6.36 6.21
C TRP A 31 -11.12 5.75 7.57
N PHE A 32 -11.22 6.50 8.67
CA PHE A 32 -10.70 6.06 9.97
C PHE A 32 -11.79 5.88 11.01
N GLY A 33 -11.75 4.77 11.76
CA GLY A 33 -12.54 4.56 12.98
C GLY A 33 -14.04 4.30 12.81
N ASN A 34 -14.59 4.36 11.60
CA ASN A 34 -16.04 4.33 11.37
C ASN A 34 -16.66 2.93 11.16
N SER A 35 -15.86 1.87 11.01
CA SER A 35 -16.35 0.52 10.62
C SER A 35 -17.28 0.55 9.39
N LYS A 36 -16.92 1.39 8.41
CA LYS A 36 -17.67 1.64 7.17
C LYS A 36 -17.42 0.51 6.16
N ASP A 37 -18.49 -0.15 5.71
CA ASP A 37 -18.38 -1.27 4.75
C ASP A 37 -18.00 -0.75 3.36
N TYR A 38 -18.85 0.06 2.73
CA TYR A 38 -18.55 0.71 1.44
C TYR A 38 -17.80 2.02 1.66
N VAL A 39 -16.49 1.90 1.91
CA VAL A 39 -15.60 3.04 2.21
C VAL A 39 -14.88 3.56 0.96
N PHE A 40 -14.45 2.67 0.06
CA PHE A 40 -13.69 2.98 -1.15
C PHE A 40 -14.14 2.10 -2.31
N ASP A 41 -14.10 2.62 -3.54
CA ASP A 41 -14.30 1.85 -4.78
C ASP A 41 -12.98 1.51 -5.50
N PHE A 42 -11.88 2.09 -5.04
CA PHE A 42 -10.51 1.91 -5.54
C PHE A 42 -10.29 2.33 -7.01
N VAL A 43 -11.25 3.05 -7.62
CA VAL A 43 -11.18 3.42 -9.04
C VAL A 43 -11.50 4.87 -9.34
N THR A 44 -12.21 5.57 -8.46
CA THR A 44 -12.64 6.95 -8.70
C THR A 44 -11.65 7.94 -8.07
N PRO A 45 -10.89 8.71 -8.88
CA PRO A 45 -10.02 9.75 -8.35
C PRO A 45 -10.81 10.96 -7.83
N TYR A 46 -10.23 11.72 -6.90
CA TYR A 46 -10.75 13.06 -6.59
C TYR A 46 -10.65 14.01 -7.80
N PRO A 47 -11.48 15.08 -7.86
CA PRO A 47 -11.48 16.04 -8.97
C PRO A 47 -10.12 16.72 -9.22
N ASP A 48 -9.26 16.79 -8.21
CA ASP A 48 -7.94 17.39 -8.29
C ASP A 48 -6.83 16.37 -8.59
N PHE A 49 -7.15 15.09 -8.84
CA PHE A 49 -6.22 14.05 -9.24
C PHE A 49 -6.50 13.56 -10.67
N ASP A 50 -5.80 14.13 -11.64
CA ASP A 50 -5.90 13.68 -13.04
C ASP A 50 -5.07 12.41 -13.24
N ILE A 51 -5.69 11.25 -12.98
CA ILE A 51 -5.04 9.95 -13.06
C ILE A 51 -4.42 9.67 -14.44
N LYS A 52 -5.07 10.11 -15.53
CA LYS A 52 -4.56 9.86 -16.87
C LYS A 52 -3.32 10.70 -17.13
N TYR A 53 -3.41 12.01 -16.93
CA TYR A 53 -2.31 12.94 -17.14
C TYR A 53 -1.09 12.58 -16.29
N LEU A 54 -1.29 12.25 -15.00
CA LEU A 54 -0.19 11.97 -14.09
C LEU A 54 0.58 10.69 -14.46
N ASN A 55 -0.11 9.64 -14.91
CA ASN A 55 0.56 8.42 -15.38
C ASN A 55 1.29 8.64 -16.70
N GLU A 56 0.69 9.37 -17.65
CA GLU A 56 1.37 9.74 -18.90
C GLU A 56 2.63 10.59 -18.61
N TYR A 57 2.54 11.52 -17.67
CA TYR A 57 3.66 12.36 -17.25
C TYR A 57 4.77 11.55 -16.59
N ALA A 58 4.43 10.69 -15.62
CA ALA A 58 5.40 9.82 -14.95
C ALA A 58 6.15 8.94 -15.96
N HIS A 59 5.43 8.28 -16.87
CA HIS A 59 6.04 7.45 -17.91
C HIS A 59 6.96 8.25 -18.84
N SER A 60 6.59 9.49 -19.20
CA SER A 60 7.46 10.36 -20.03
C SER A 60 8.79 10.71 -19.35
N LYS A 61 8.84 10.59 -18.02
CA LYS A 61 10.02 10.83 -17.18
C LYS A 61 10.76 9.56 -16.78
N GLY A 62 10.33 8.38 -17.26
CA GLY A 62 10.89 7.09 -16.84
C GLY A 62 10.50 6.65 -15.42
N VAL A 63 9.53 7.33 -14.81
CA VAL A 63 9.02 7.04 -13.45
C VAL A 63 7.68 6.32 -13.56
N ARG A 64 7.33 5.52 -12.56
CA ARG A 64 5.96 4.99 -12.42
C ARG A 64 5.26 5.56 -11.20
N LEU A 65 3.94 5.54 -11.19
CA LEU A 65 3.20 5.74 -9.96
C LEU A 65 3.00 4.38 -9.29
N MET A 66 3.14 4.35 -7.96
CA MET A 66 2.75 3.23 -7.11
C MET A 66 1.31 3.45 -6.65
N MET A 67 0.45 2.45 -6.83
CA MET A 67 -0.95 2.52 -6.47
C MET A 67 -1.11 2.48 -4.94
N HIS A 68 -2.16 3.11 -4.41
CA HIS A 68 -2.54 2.97 -3.00
C HIS A 68 -3.96 2.43 -2.86
N HIS A 69 -4.13 1.35 -2.10
CA HIS A 69 -5.40 0.72 -1.73
C HIS A 69 -5.52 0.56 -0.21
N GLU A 70 -5.78 1.66 0.51
CA GLU A 70 -6.26 1.56 1.90
C GLU A 70 -7.68 0.97 1.91
N THR A 71 -7.93 -0.01 2.78
CA THR A 71 -9.23 -0.70 2.83
C THR A 71 -10.10 -0.26 4.00
N SER A 72 -9.55 0.49 4.95
CA SER A 72 -10.12 0.78 6.26
C SER A 72 -10.64 -0.48 6.95
N ALA A 73 -9.87 -1.57 6.80
CA ALA A 73 -10.22 -2.90 7.29
C ALA A 73 -11.51 -3.50 6.69
N SER A 74 -12.07 -2.90 5.64
CA SER A 74 -13.27 -3.38 4.93
C SER A 74 -12.93 -4.36 3.81
N VAL A 75 -12.67 -5.60 4.22
CA VAL A 75 -12.04 -6.62 3.37
C VAL A 75 -13.01 -7.16 2.32
N ARG A 76 -14.27 -7.40 2.70
CA ARG A 76 -15.31 -7.83 1.75
C ARG A 76 -15.56 -6.75 0.68
N ASN A 77 -15.53 -5.48 1.06
CA ASN A 77 -15.64 -4.38 0.10
C ASN A 77 -14.45 -4.39 -0.87
N TYR A 78 -13.23 -4.56 -0.35
CA TYR A 78 -12.05 -4.62 -1.19
C TYR A 78 -12.08 -5.78 -2.19
N GLU A 79 -12.40 -7.00 -1.75
CA GLU A 79 -12.51 -8.17 -2.64
C GLU A 79 -13.52 -7.97 -3.78
N ARG A 80 -14.66 -7.32 -3.51
CA ARG A 80 -15.67 -7.01 -4.54
C ARG A 80 -15.17 -6.05 -5.62
N HIS A 81 -14.22 -5.18 -5.29
CA HIS A 81 -13.66 -4.17 -6.20
C HIS A 81 -12.30 -4.56 -6.76
N MET A 82 -11.65 -5.58 -6.22
CA MET A 82 -10.26 -5.95 -6.49
C MET A 82 -9.95 -6.12 -7.98
N GLU A 83 -10.79 -6.85 -8.72
CA GLU A 83 -10.63 -7.05 -10.16
C GLU A 83 -10.70 -5.72 -10.93
N ALA A 84 -11.66 -4.85 -10.59
CA ALA A 84 -11.79 -3.54 -11.24
C ALA A 84 -10.59 -2.64 -10.93
N ALA A 85 -10.12 -2.66 -9.68
CA ALA A 85 -8.94 -1.92 -9.23
C ALA A 85 -7.66 -2.38 -9.95
N TYR A 86 -7.42 -3.69 -10.04
CA TYR A 86 -6.26 -4.22 -10.77
C TYR A 86 -6.36 -4.02 -12.29
N ARG A 87 -7.56 -3.98 -12.87
CA ARG A 87 -7.72 -3.56 -14.28
C ARG A 87 -7.40 -2.09 -14.49
N LEU A 88 -7.78 -1.21 -13.55
CA LEU A 88 -7.42 0.21 -13.59
C LEU A 88 -5.91 0.39 -13.54
N MET A 89 -5.24 -0.37 -12.64
CA MET A 89 -3.79 -0.38 -12.54
C MET A 89 -3.14 -0.75 -13.87
N ASN A 90 -3.57 -1.85 -14.51
CA ASN A 90 -3.08 -2.24 -15.83
C ASN A 90 -3.35 -1.20 -16.92
N LYS A 91 -4.53 -0.57 -16.89
CA LYS A 91 -4.93 0.46 -17.87
C LYS A 91 -3.98 1.67 -17.84
N TYR A 92 -3.56 2.10 -16.66
CA TYR A 92 -2.72 3.29 -16.50
C TYR A 92 -1.24 2.98 -16.26
N GLY A 93 -0.85 1.71 -16.17
CA GLY A 93 0.56 1.30 -16.06
C GLY A 93 1.13 1.29 -14.64
N TYR A 94 0.27 1.21 -13.62
CA TYR A 94 0.68 0.88 -12.26
C TYR A 94 1.06 -0.60 -12.18
N ASN A 95 2.29 -0.90 -11.78
CA ASN A 95 2.77 -2.28 -11.64
C ASN A 95 3.04 -2.69 -10.19
N SER A 96 2.78 -1.79 -9.23
CA SER A 96 2.92 -2.03 -7.81
C SER A 96 1.79 -1.34 -7.04
N VAL A 97 1.39 -1.94 -5.91
CA VAL A 97 0.38 -1.38 -5.00
C VAL A 97 0.85 -1.49 -3.55
N LYS A 98 0.71 -0.39 -2.81
CA LYS A 98 0.64 -0.40 -1.36
C LYS A 98 -0.81 -0.61 -0.95
N SER A 99 -1.12 -1.69 -0.23
CA SER A 99 -2.43 -1.88 0.40
C SER A 99 -2.33 -1.66 1.92
N GLY A 100 -3.46 -1.34 2.56
CA GLY A 100 -3.55 -1.12 4.00
C GLY A 100 -4.87 -1.62 4.60
N TYR A 101 -4.85 -1.96 5.89
CA TYR A 101 -5.99 -2.56 6.60
C TYR A 101 -6.19 -1.93 7.98
N VAL A 102 -6.18 -0.60 8.02
CA VAL A 102 -6.33 0.16 9.26
C VAL A 102 -7.74 0.02 9.82
N GLY A 103 -7.84 -0.36 11.10
CA GLY A 103 -9.11 -0.51 11.82
C GLY A 103 -9.48 -1.96 12.13
N ASN A 104 -10.58 -2.16 12.86
CA ASN A 104 -11.08 -3.51 13.17
C ASN A 104 -11.72 -4.14 11.92
N MET A 105 -11.44 -5.43 11.70
CA MET A 105 -11.84 -6.16 10.48
C MET A 105 -13.34 -6.13 10.22
N ILE A 106 -13.70 -5.98 8.94
CA ILE A 106 -15.00 -6.29 8.37
C ILE A 106 -14.77 -7.40 7.33
N PRO A 107 -15.25 -8.64 7.55
CA PRO A 107 -16.36 -9.04 8.41
C PRO A 107 -16.09 -8.91 9.92
N ARG A 108 -17.05 -8.30 10.61
CA ARG A 108 -16.93 -7.96 12.04
C ARG A 108 -16.84 -9.25 12.87
N GLY A 109 -15.86 -9.30 13.76
CA GLY A 109 -15.56 -10.48 14.58
C GLY A 109 -14.32 -11.25 14.12
N GLU A 110 -13.87 -11.05 12.88
CA GLU A 110 -12.55 -11.53 12.45
C GLU A 110 -11.42 -10.67 13.03
N HIS A 111 -10.21 -11.24 13.02
CA HIS A 111 -8.98 -10.56 13.42
C HIS A 111 -7.99 -10.59 12.26
N HIS A 112 -7.11 -9.57 12.16
CA HIS A 112 -6.13 -9.45 11.08
C HIS A 112 -5.31 -10.72 10.84
N TYR A 113 -5.03 -11.51 11.88
CA TYR A 113 -4.15 -12.68 11.76
C TYR A 113 -4.90 -14.02 11.84
N GLY A 114 -6.24 -13.96 11.84
CA GLY A 114 -7.10 -15.14 11.78
C GLY A 114 -7.00 -15.87 10.43
N GLN A 115 -7.47 -17.11 10.39
CA GLN A 115 -7.40 -17.93 9.17
C GLN A 115 -8.10 -17.27 7.98
N TRP A 116 -9.24 -16.60 8.22
CA TRP A 116 -9.99 -15.89 7.18
C TRP A 116 -9.13 -14.79 6.52
N MET A 117 -8.49 -13.95 7.35
CA MET A 117 -7.67 -12.85 6.87
C MET A 117 -6.37 -13.33 6.21
N ASN A 118 -5.75 -14.39 6.73
CA ASN A 118 -4.59 -15.01 6.07
C ASN A 118 -4.95 -15.51 4.66
N ASN A 119 -6.17 -16.04 4.46
CA ASN A 119 -6.67 -16.40 3.15
C ASN A 119 -6.85 -15.15 2.26
N HIS A 120 -7.49 -14.11 2.77
CA HIS A 120 -7.66 -12.84 2.05
C HIS A 120 -6.34 -12.25 1.54
N TYR A 121 -5.31 -12.14 2.38
CA TYR A 121 -4.03 -11.55 1.96
C TYR A 121 -3.38 -12.36 0.84
N LEU A 122 -3.39 -13.70 0.97
CA LEU A 122 -2.85 -14.57 -0.07
C LEU A 122 -3.68 -14.47 -1.35
N TYR A 123 -5.01 -14.42 -1.24
CA TYR A 123 -5.90 -14.19 -2.36
C TYR A 123 -5.53 -12.90 -3.10
N ALA A 124 -5.40 -11.78 -2.39
CA ALA A 124 -5.01 -10.48 -2.97
C ALA A 124 -3.66 -10.54 -3.72
N VAL A 125 -2.66 -11.23 -3.16
CA VAL A 125 -1.35 -11.44 -3.80
C VAL A 125 -1.46 -12.31 -5.06
N THR A 126 -2.25 -13.39 -4.99
CA THR A 126 -2.42 -14.32 -6.13
C THR A 126 -3.23 -13.70 -7.27
N GLU A 127 -4.25 -12.89 -6.98
CA GLU A 127 -4.97 -12.12 -7.99
C GLU A 127 -4.07 -11.03 -8.61
N ALA A 128 -3.30 -10.30 -7.79
CA ALA A 128 -2.33 -9.33 -8.30
C ALA A 128 -1.30 -9.96 -9.25
N ALA A 129 -0.85 -11.19 -8.95
CA ALA A 129 0.08 -11.93 -9.81
C ALA A 129 -0.48 -12.18 -11.23
N LYS A 130 -1.79 -12.45 -11.37
CA LYS A 130 -2.45 -12.61 -12.68
C LYS A 130 -2.39 -11.32 -13.51
N HIS A 131 -2.36 -10.18 -12.84
CA HIS A 131 -2.23 -8.85 -13.44
C HIS A 131 -0.76 -8.38 -13.56
N LYS A 132 0.22 -9.19 -13.14
CA LYS A 132 1.64 -8.81 -13.05
C LYS A 132 1.88 -7.60 -12.16
N ILE A 133 1.13 -7.51 -11.06
CA ILE A 133 1.22 -6.46 -10.06
C ILE A 133 1.99 -6.96 -8.83
N MET A 134 2.93 -6.14 -8.35
CA MET A 134 3.62 -6.34 -7.08
C MET A 134 2.80 -5.76 -5.91
N VAL A 135 2.84 -6.40 -4.76
CA VAL A 135 2.07 -6.06 -3.56
C VAL A 135 3.01 -5.73 -2.40
N ASN A 136 2.74 -4.59 -1.77
CA ASN A 136 3.25 -4.19 -0.47
C ASN A 136 2.07 -4.02 0.50
N ALA A 137 1.85 -4.93 1.43
CA ALA A 137 0.65 -4.91 2.28
C ALA A 137 0.97 -4.47 3.73
N HIS A 138 0.54 -3.27 4.10
CA HIS A 138 0.53 -2.75 5.46
C HIS A 138 -0.59 -3.41 6.29
N GLU A 139 -0.49 -3.43 7.62
CA GLU A 139 -1.38 -4.12 8.60
C GLU A 139 -1.65 -5.63 8.41
N ALA A 140 -1.17 -6.24 7.33
CA ALA A 140 -1.36 -7.66 7.06
C ALA A 140 -0.63 -8.54 8.08
N VAL A 141 -0.89 -9.85 8.04
CA VAL A 141 -0.12 -10.83 8.82
C VAL A 141 1.37 -10.71 8.50
N ARG A 142 2.22 -10.74 9.53
CA ARG A 142 3.68 -10.71 9.35
C ARG A 142 4.15 -11.85 8.42
N PRO A 143 5.18 -11.63 7.60
CA PRO A 143 5.59 -12.63 6.61
C PRO A 143 6.22 -13.87 7.25
N THR A 144 6.15 -14.98 6.51
CA THR A 144 6.65 -16.33 6.90
C THR A 144 7.45 -17.00 5.77
N GLY A 145 7.87 -16.25 4.76
CA GLY A 145 8.65 -16.75 3.62
C GLY A 145 7.84 -16.94 2.34
N LEU A 146 6.55 -16.55 2.32
CA LEU A 146 5.70 -16.69 1.14
C LEU A 146 6.20 -15.92 -0.09
N CYS A 147 7.04 -14.89 0.08
CA CYS A 147 7.72 -14.22 -1.03
C CYS A 147 8.60 -15.17 -1.86
N ARG A 148 9.05 -16.31 -1.32
CA ARG A 148 9.69 -17.37 -2.12
C ARG A 148 8.73 -17.99 -3.14
N THR A 149 7.49 -18.24 -2.73
CA THR A 149 6.46 -18.87 -3.56
C THR A 149 5.78 -17.86 -4.48
N TYR A 150 5.52 -16.66 -3.96
CA TYR A 150 4.85 -15.55 -4.63
C TYR A 150 5.78 -14.32 -4.59
N PRO A 151 6.76 -14.23 -5.50
CA PRO A 151 7.77 -13.17 -5.50
C PRO A 151 7.21 -11.78 -5.80
N ASN A 152 5.94 -11.67 -6.23
CA ASN A 152 5.25 -10.40 -6.35
C ASN A 152 4.82 -9.82 -4.98
N LEU A 153 4.87 -10.59 -3.88
CA LEU A 153 4.80 -10.03 -2.53
C LEU A 153 6.17 -9.45 -2.15
N ILE A 154 6.34 -8.16 -2.44
CA ILE A 154 7.63 -7.47 -2.32
C ILE A 154 7.81 -6.79 -0.96
N GLY A 155 6.72 -6.61 -0.20
CA GLY A 155 6.76 -5.89 1.06
C GLY A 155 5.57 -6.15 1.95
N ASN A 156 5.79 -5.96 3.23
CA ASN A 156 4.76 -5.76 4.24
C ASN A 156 5.29 -4.71 5.21
N GLU A 157 4.43 -3.94 5.87
CA GLU A 157 4.85 -3.23 7.09
C GLU A 157 4.84 -4.21 8.27
N SER A 158 3.67 -4.51 8.83
CA SER A 158 3.41 -5.58 9.82
C SER A 158 4.32 -5.53 11.06
N ALA A 159 4.82 -4.35 11.38
CA ALA A 159 5.54 -3.97 12.58
C ALA A 159 5.56 -2.44 12.64
N ARG A 160 5.83 -1.87 13.81
CA ARG A 160 5.97 -0.42 13.97
C ARG A 160 7.00 0.15 12.97
N GLY A 161 6.56 0.91 11.98
CA GLY A 161 7.42 1.54 10.97
C GLY A 161 7.88 2.96 11.33
N THR A 162 8.42 3.67 10.34
CA THR A 162 8.83 5.08 10.51
C THR A 162 7.64 6.02 10.73
N GLU A 163 6.42 5.66 10.34
CA GLU A 163 5.23 6.48 10.63
C GLU A 163 5.06 6.77 12.13
N TYR A 164 5.46 5.84 13.00
CA TYR A 164 5.39 6.04 14.44
C TYR A 164 6.41 7.05 14.97
N GLU A 165 7.47 7.38 14.22
CA GLU A 165 8.35 8.51 14.57
C GLU A 165 7.58 9.83 14.55
N ALA A 166 6.65 10.00 13.60
CA ALA A 166 5.77 11.16 13.52
C ALA A 166 4.63 11.15 14.56
N PHE A 167 4.40 10.01 15.23
CA PHE A 167 3.40 9.87 16.28
C PHE A 167 4.01 9.95 17.68
N ALA A 168 4.57 8.85 18.14
CA ALA A 168 5.02 8.67 19.53
C ALA A 168 6.53 8.41 19.64
N GLY A 169 7.27 8.49 18.53
CA GLY A 169 8.65 8.05 18.43
C GLY A 169 8.79 6.53 18.42
N ASN A 170 9.80 5.98 17.76
CA ASN A 170 10.26 4.63 18.06
C ASN A 170 11.34 4.66 19.14
N LYS A 171 11.55 3.52 19.79
CA LYS A 171 12.67 3.39 20.72
C LYS A 171 13.98 3.42 19.92
N PRO A 172 15.07 4.04 20.42
CA PRO A 172 16.34 4.11 19.70
C PRO A 172 16.92 2.75 19.27
N PHE A 173 16.62 1.68 20.00
CA PHE A 173 17.07 0.31 19.67
C PHE A 173 16.14 -0.44 18.70
N HIS A 174 15.05 0.17 18.23
CA HIS A 174 14.03 -0.53 17.45
C HIS A 174 14.60 -1.19 16.20
N THR A 175 15.40 -0.45 15.42
CA THR A 175 16.04 -0.96 14.20
C THR A 175 17.18 -1.95 14.46
N THR A 176 17.71 -2.04 15.68
CA THR A 176 18.69 -3.07 16.05
C THR A 176 18.02 -4.39 16.46
N VAL A 177 16.69 -4.39 16.65
CA VAL A 177 15.89 -5.59 16.98
C VAL A 177 15.15 -6.14 15.75
N LEU A 178 14.65 -5.28 14.85
CA LEU A 178 13.86 -5.69 13.68
C LEU A 178 14.52 -6.78 12.82
N PRO A 179 15.84 -6.74 12.52
CA PRO A 179 16.51 -7.78 11.73
C PRO A 179 16.48 -9.18 12.37
N PHE A 180 16.44 -9.24 13.70
CA PHE A 180 16.43 -10.49 14.46
C PHE A 180 15.02 -11.01 14.77
N THR A 181 13.98 -10.24 14.45
CA THR A 181 12.58 -10.58 14.74
C THR A 181 11.70 -10.42 13.50
N ARG A 182 11.19 -9.21 13.21
CA ARG A 182 10.24 -8.92 12.12
C ARG A 182 10.75 -9.36 10.74
N LEU A 183 12.03 -9.22 10.45
CA LEU A 183 12.58 -9.57 9.12
C LEU A 183 12.75 -11.08 8.92
N GLN A 184 12.55 -11.91 9.95
CA GLN A 184 12.55 -13.36 9.84
C GLN A 184 11.28 -13.83 9.11
N GLY A 185 11.37 -13.95 7.78
CA GLY A 185 10.28 -14.41 6.91
C GLY A 185 9.99 -13.49 5.71
N GLY A 186 10.51 -12.26 5.67
CA GLY A 186 10.32 -11.37 4.52
C GLY A 186 10.71 -9.93 4.78
N PRO A 187 10.86 -9.12 3.72
CA PRO A 187 11.24 -7.72 3.83
C PRO A 187 10.20 -6.90 4.58
N MET A 188 10.63 -5.72 5.04
CA MET A 188 9.77 -4.72 5.63
C MET A 188 9.85 -3.43 4.81
N ASP A 189 8.68 -2.89 4.48
CA ASP A 189 8.59 -1.49 4.05
C ASP A 189 8.66 -0.60 5.29
N TYR A 190 9.88 -0.27 5.73
CA TYR A 190 10.13 0.51 6.94
C TYR A 190 10.01 2.03 6.72
N THR A 191 9.95 2.48 5.46
CA THR A 191 9.97 3.90 5.03
C THR A 191 11.05 4.77 5.70
N PRO A 192 12.35 4.37 5.63
CA PRO A 192 13.44 5.15 6.22
C PRO A 192 13.71 6.46 5.45
N GLY A 193 14.66 7.25 5.94
CA GLY A 193 15.21 8.38 5.16
C GLY A 193 14.63 9.76 5.52
N ILE A 194 14.03 9.90 6.70
CA ILE A 194 13.71 11.22 7.26
C ILE A 194 15.03 11.95 7.56
N PHE A 195 15.21 13.14 6.99
CA PHE A 195 16.39 13.98 7.21
C PHE A 195 16.10 15.16 8.14
N GLU A 196 14.86 15.67 8.12
CA GLU A 196 14.39 16.72 9.03
C GLU A 196 13.74 16.08 10.26
N TRP A 197 14.40 16.17 11.41
CA TRP A 197 13.99 15.53 12.67
C TRP A 197 13.46 16.53 13.71
N THR A 198 13.36 17.81 13.34
CA THR A 198 13.03 18.92 14.25
C THR A 198 11.72 19.63 13.93
#